data_AF-A0AA85EZZ9-F1
#
_entry.id   AF-A0AA85EZZ9-F1
#
_cell.length_a   1.000
_cell.length_b   1.000
_cell.length_c   1.000
_cell.angle_alpha   90.00
_cell.angle_beta   90.00
_cell.angle_gamma   90.00
#
_symmetry.space_group_name_H-M   'P 1'
#
loop_
_entity.id
_entity.type
_entity.pdbx_description
1 polymer ?
#
loop_
_entity_poly.entity_id
_entity_poly.type
_entity_poly.pdbx_seq_one_letter_code
_entity_poly.pdbx_strand_id
1 'polypeptide(L)'
;MRRNSQKRYKKTMYTISLLSLKHKFENLKFNLILKRCLSRSYITSQKEIVGSSVTLISIMSFSPRLCCLRNLTSFSEFFGPVSKVSVGLLRPSSIVRTSKAAKGSTSEKVRRQAEKEMQSFWDRNATEKRPWSPHLQAYSPPLVMRFSFLHRATGIAMAIVWSSVGIGAFFFTGHYDSILDYVKNMHLGTSVIAACKFILCYPLVYHYLNGMRHLAWDYAIGFPIKTCNTTGFIALGSSLVISAILACIRL
;
A
#
# COMPACT_ATOMS: atom_id res chain seq x y z
N MET A 1 -13.05 -61.13 -3.55
CA MET A 1 -13.09 -59.69 -3.19
C MET A 1 -11.78 -59.08 -2.66
N ARG A 2 -10.80 -59.84 -2.10
CA ARG A 2 -9.55 -59.28 -1.51
C ARG A 2 -8.49 -58.70 -2.47
N ARG A 3 -8.45 -59.10 -3.76
CA ARG A 3 -7.41 -58.59 -4.70
C ARG A 3 -7.63 -57.13 -5.16
N ASN A 4 -8.87 -56.64 -5.12
CA ASN A 4 -9.20 -55.28 -5.58
C ASN A 4 -8.97 -54.19 -4.52
N SER A 5 -8.91 -54.51 -3.22
CA SER A 5 -8.58 -53.52 -2.17
C SER A 5 -7.07 -53.25 -2.10
N GLN A 6 -6.24 -54.28 -2.29
CA GLN A 6 -4.78 -54.16 -2.31
C GLN A 6 -4.27 -53.31 -3.48
N LYS A 7 -4.87 -53.44 -4.68
CA LYS A 7 -4.55 -52.57 -5.83
C LYS A 7 -4.95 -51.11 -5.59
N ARG A 8 -6.07 -50.87 -4.88
CA ARG A 8 -6.51 -49.52 -4.51
C ARG A 8 -5.55 -48.87 -3.51
N TYR A 9 -5.14 -49.58 -2.46
CA TYR A 9 -4.19 -49.07 -1.46
C TYR A 9 -2.82 -48.72 -2.05
N LYS A 10 -2.27 -49.57 -2.93
CA LYS A 10 -1.00 -49.27 -3.61
C LYS A 10 -1.12 -48.00 -4.47
N LYS A 11 -2.22 -47.84 -5.23
CA LYS A 11 -2.45 -46.65 -6.07
C LYS A 11 -2.58 -45.35 -5.25
N THR A 12 -3.16 -45.41 -4.06
CA THR A 12 -3.28 -44.26 -3.15
C THR A 12 -1.94 -43.89 -2.50
N MET A 13 -1.10 -44.87 -2.15
CA MET A 13 0.24 -44.61 -1.59
C MET A 13 1.17 -43.93 -2.62
N TYR A 14 1.21 -44.40 -3.87
CA TYR A 14 2.04 -43.78 -4.91
C TYR A 14 1.61 -42.34 -5.23
N THR A 15 0.31 -42.03 -5.13
CA THR A 15 -0.20 -40.67 -5.38
C THR A 15 0.12 -39.71 -4.23
N ILE A 16 0.10 -40.17 -2.97
CA ILE A 16 0.51 -39.35 -1.81
C ILE A 16 2.02 -39.07 -1.84
N SER A 17 2.85 -40.05 -2.18
CA SER A 17 4.30 -39.84 -2.32
C SER A 17 4.66 -38.89 -3.47
N LEU A 18 3.95 -38.95 -4.61
CA LEU A 18 4.16 -38.04 -5.74
C LEU A 18 3.71 -36.60 -5.44
N LEU A 19 2.62 -36.42 -4.67
CA LEU A 19 2.18 -35.10 -4.21
C LEU A 19 3.17 -34.47 -3.21
N SER A 20 3.74 -35.27 -2.32
CA SER A 20 4.76 -34.80 -1.37
C SER A 20 6.08 -34.42 -2.06
N LEU A 21 6.48 -35.15 -3.11
CA LEU A 21 7.65 -34.80 -3.93
C LEU A 21 7.42 -33.55 -4.78
N LYS A 22 6.22 -33.39 -5.34
CA LYS A 22 5.85 -32.18 -6.11
C LYS A 22 5.89 -30.92 -5.23
N HIS A 23 5.38 -30.99 -3.99
CA HIS A 23 5.42 -29.87 -3.05
C HIS A 23 6.85 -29.51 -2.60
N LYS A 24 7.74 -30.51 -2.47
CA LYS A 24 9.15 -30.28 -2.12
C LYS A 24 9.94 -29.66 -3.28
N PHE A 25 9.62 -30.01 -4.52
CA PHE A 25 10.24 -29.44 -5.73
C PHE A 25 9.79 -28.00 -6.02
N GLU A 26 8.51 -27.68 -5.79
CA GLU A 26 7.99 -26.31 -5.93
C GLU A 26 8.59 -25.36 -4.89
N ASN A 27 8.76 -25.80 -3.63
CA ASN A 27 9.44 -25.02 -2.59
C ASN A 27 10.94 -24.78 -2.89
N LEU A 28 11.60 -25.70 -3.59
CA LEU A 28 12.99 -25.52 -4.01
C LEU A 28 13.12 -24.50 -5.14
N LYS A 29 12.20 -24.53 -6.12
CA LYS A 29 12.13 -23.54 -7.21
C LYS A 29 11.82 -22.14 -6.69
N PHE A 30 10.92 -22.01 -5.71
CA PHE A 30 10.57 -20.72 -5.12
C PHE A 30 11.77 -20.08 -4.39
N ASN A 31 12.53 -20.87 -3.63
CA ASN A 31 13.74 -20.38 -2.96
C ASN A 31 14.87 -19.99 -3.93
N LEU A 32 15.01 -20.69 -5.05
CA LEU A 32 15.98 -20.34 -6.10
C LEU A 32 15.61 -19.05 -6.85
N ILE A 33 14.30 -18.82 -7.09
CA ILE A 33 13.79 -17.59 -7.70
C ILE A 33 13.94 -16.40 -6.74
N LEU A 34 13.64 -16.58 -5.45
CA LEU A 34 13.85 -15.54 -4.44
C LEU A 34 15.33 -15.15 -4.30
N LYS A 35 16.25 -16.13 -4.32
CA LYS A 35 17.70 -15.88 -4.30
C LYS A 35 18.18 -15.17 -5.57
N ARG A 36 17.62 -15.46 -6.75
CA ARG A 36 17.95 -14.74 -8.00
C ARG A 36 17.38 -13.32 -8.05
N CYS A 37 16.20 -13.07 -7.47
CA CYS A 37 15.63 -11.73 -7.39
C CYS A 37 16.39 -10.85 -6.39
N LEU A 38 16.76 -11.36 -5.22
CA LEU A 38 17.52 -10.60 -4.21
C LEU A 38 18.94 -10.27 -4.68
N SER A 39 19.61 -11.17 -5.41
CA SER A 39 20.91 -10.89 -6.01
C SER A 39 20.85 -9.82 -7.11
N ARG A 40 19.75 -9.74 -7.87
CA ARG A 40 19.62 -8.78 -8.98
C ARG A 40 19.26 -7.37 -8.52
N SER A 41 18.47 -7.24 -7.44
CA SER A 41 18.16 -5.93 -6.83
C SER A 41 19.36 -5.28 -6.13
N TYR A 42 20.28 -6.07 -5.57
CA TYR A 42 21.48 -5.54 -4.91
C TYR A 42 22.50 -4.97 -5.91
N ILE A 43 22.59 -5.55 -7.12
CA ILE A 43 23.53 -5.11 -8.17
C ILE A 43 23.03 -3.84 -8.88
N THR A 44 21.72 -3.61 -9.00
CA THR A 44 21.16 -2.38 -9.58
C THR A 44 21.27 -1.18 -8.65
N SER A 45 21.27 -1.38 -7.32
CA SER A 45 21.36 -0.27 -6.35
C SER A 45 22.77 0.34 -6.24
N GLN A 46 23.83 -0.38 -6.65
CA GLN A 46 25.20 0.14 -6.62
C GLN A 46 25.56 0.98 -7.86
N LYS A 47 24.81 0.86 -8.96
CA LYS A 47 25.09 1.62 -10.21
C LYS A 47 24.42 3.00 -10.28
N GLU A 48 23.37 3.26 -9.49
CA GLU A 48 22.71 4.58 -9.48
C GLU A 48 23.34 5.60 -8.52
N ILE A 49 24.29 5.18 -7.66
CA ILE A 49 24.89 6.06 -6.64
C ILE A 49 26.08 6.89 -7.19
N VAL A 50 26.56 6.63 -8.42
CA VAL A 50 27.78 7.28 -8.97
C VAL A 50 27.49 8.33 -10.06
N GLY A 51 26.25 8.60 -10.43
CA GLY A 51 25.98 9.56 -11.50
C GLY A 51 24.60 10.17 -11.47
N SER A 52 24.41 11.22 -10.67
CA SER A 52 23.47 12.33 -10.94
C SER A 52 23.62 13.40 -9.86
N SER A 53 24.78 14.05 -9.84
CA SER A 53 24.86 15.44 -9.38
C SER A 53 24.19 16.31 -10.44
N VAL A 54 23.37 17.27 -9.99
CA VAL A 54 22.85 18.40 -10.76
C VAL A 54 21.80 18.05 -11.83
N THR A 55 20.50 18.12 -11.49
CA THR A 55 19.51 18.82 -12.32
C THR A 55 18.12 18.93 -11.66
N LEU A 56 17.66 20.19 -11.58
CA LEU A 56 16.28 20.64 -11.71
C LEU A 56 15.26 20.38 -10.59
N ILE A 57 15.19 21.39 -9.73
CA ILE A 57 13.96 21.93 -9.14
C ILE A 57 13.01 22.33 -10.28
N SER A 58 12.08 21.44 -10.62
CA SER A 58 10.74 21.77 -11.14
C SER A 58 9.93 20.47 -11.19
N ILE A 59 8.61 20.57 -11.20
CA ILE A 59 7.62 19.47 -11.18
C ILE A 59 7.13 19.09 -9.77
N MET A 60 6.59 20.06 -9.05
CA MET A 60 5.40 19.82 -8.23
C MET A 60 4.16 20.24 -9.04
N SER A 61 3.66 19.33 -9.88
CA SER A 61 2.30 19.43 -10.41
C SER A 61 1.71 18.02 -10.49
N PHE A 62 0.98 17.66 -9.44
CA PHE A 62 0.30 16.37 -9.34
C PHE A 62 -0.98 16.44 -10.18
N SER A 63 -0.88 16.03 -11.45
CA SER A 63 -2.05 15.72 -12.29
C SER A 63 -2.30 14.20 -12.29
N PRO A 64 -3.48 13.71 -11.90
CA PRO A 64 -3.82 12.30 -12.01
C PRO A 64 -4.34 12.05 -13.42
N ARG A 65 -3.43 11.84 -14.37
CA ARG A 65 -3.76 11.22 -15.65
C ARG A 65 -2.66 10.26 -16.00
N LEU A 66 -2.88 8.98 -15.76
CA LEU A 66 -2.31 7.86 -16.50
C LEU A 66 -3.10 6.59 -16.18
N CYS A 67 -4.36 6.60 -16.63
CA CYS A 67 -5.15 5.42 -16.87
C CYS A 67 -4.70 4.84 -18.22
N CYS A 68 -3.52 4.21 -18.26
CA CYS A 68 -3.06 3.34 -19.36
C CYS A 68 -1.64 2.85 -19.08
N LEU A 69 -1.51 1.71 -18.39
CA LEU A 69 -0.40 0.79 -18.65
C LEU A 69 -0.93 -0.63 -18.56
N ARG A 70 -1.20 -1.15 -19.76
CA ARG A 70 -1.58 -2.52 -20.05
C ARG A 70 -0.30 -3.32 -20.28
N ASN A 71 0.15 -4.06 -19.26
CA ASN A 71 0.90 -5.33 -19.35
C ASN A 71 1.79 -5.53 -18.12
N LEU A 72 1.24 -6.18 -17.10
CA LEU A 72 2.02 -7.00 -16.16
C LEU A 72 1.19 -8.26 -15.89
N THR A 73 1.24 -9.20 -16.82
CA THR A 73 0.75 -10.57 -16.58
C THR A 73 1.82 -11.30 -15.76
N SER A 74 1.78 -11.14 -14.44
CA SER A 74 2.41 -12.06 -13.49
C SER A 74 1.76 -11.93 -12.11
N PHE A 75 0.43 -12.08 -12.05
CA PHE A 75 -0.29 -12.20 -10.77
C PHE A 75 -1.59 -13.03 -10.91
N SER A 76 -1.56 -14.11 -11.69
CA SER A 76 -2.75 -14.93 -11.96
C SER A 76 -2.66 -16.39 -11.49
N GLU A 77 -1.64 -16.79 -10.73
CA GLU A 77 -1.53 -18.20 -10.30
C GLU A 77 -2.23 -18.53 -8.96
N PHE A 78 -3.00 -17.59 -8.38
CA PHE A 78 -3.72 -17.85 -7.11
C PHE A 78 -5.18 -18.32 -7.29
N PHE A 79 -5.76 -18.26 -8.49
CA PHE A 79 -7.14 -18.68 -8.73
C PHE A 79 -7.23 -19.76 -9.83
N GLY A 80 -8.03 -20.80 -9.58
CA GLY A 80 -8.14 -22.04 -10.37
C GLY A 80 -8.63 -21.89 -11.82
N PRO A 81 -8.78 -23.01 -12.56
CA PRO A 81 -8.83 -22.99 -14.02
C PRO A 81 -10.15 -22.43 -14.54
N VAL A 82 -10.09 -21.26 -15.18
CA VAL A 82 -11.18 -20.70 -15.98
C VAL A 82 -11.11 -21.29 -17.39
N SER A 83 -12.24 -21.79 -17.88
CA SER A 83 -12.44 -22.44 -19.18
C SER A 83 -11.96 -21.59 -20.36
N LYS A 84 -11.18 -22.20 -21.26
CA LYS A 84 -10.66 -21.60 -22.49
C LYS A 84 -11.81 -21.35 -23.49
N VAL A 85 -12.08 -20.09 -23.79
CA VAL A 85 -12.92 -19.69 -24.94
C VAL A 85 -12.01 -19.52 -26.16
N SER A 86 -12.33 -20.25 -27.23
CA SER A 86 -11.63 -20.22 -28.52
C SER A 86 -11.79 -18.86 -29.19
N VAL A 87 -10.67 -18.15 -29.39
CA VAL A 87 -10.65 -16.86 -30.11
C VAL A 87 -10.50 -17.15 -31.61
N GLY A 88 -11.63 -17.21 -32.32
CA GLY A 88 -11.67 -17.29 -33.77
C GLY A 88 -11.29 -15.97 -34.44
N LEU A 89 -10.57 -16.09 -35.56
CA LEU A 89 -10.10 -15.10 -36.52
C LEU A 89 -10.61 -13.65 -36.41
N LEU A 90 -9.66 -12.73 -36.25
CA LEU A 90 -9.83 -11.29 -36.42
C LEU A 90 -9.99 -10.93 -37.91
N ARG A 91 -11.17 -10.42 -38.28
CA ARG A 91 -11.37 -9.61 -39.50
C ARG A 91 -11.38 -8.14 -39.07
N PRO A 92 -10.42 -7.29 -39.49
CA PRO A 92 -10.47 -5.87 -39.19
C PRO A 92 -11.46 -5.20 -40.16
N SER A 93 -12.74 -5.16 -39.78
CA SER A 93 -13.67 -4.22 -40.40
C SER A 93 -13.52 -2.89 -39.68
N SER A 94 -12.94 -1.91 -40.38
CA SER A 94 -12.84 -0.52 -39.97
C SER A 94 -14.24 0.09 -39.84
N ILE A 95 -14.97 -0.23 -38.76
CA ILE A 95 -16.13 0.56 -38.34
C ILE A 95 -15.54 1.78 -37.65
N VAL A 96 -15.36 2.84 -38.44
CA VAL A 96 -15.22 4.20 -37.93
C VAL A 96 -16.49 4.50 -37.15
N ARG A 97 -16.45 4.29 -35.83
CA ARG A 97 -17.45 4.84 -34.90
C ARG A 97 -17.29 6.35 -34.94
N THR A 98 -18.04 7.02 -35.81
CA THR A 98 -18.37 8.42 -35.62
C THR A 98 -19.28 8.49 -34.40
N SER A 99 -18.68 8.46 -33.20
CA SER A 99 -19.39 8.93 -32.02
C SER A 99 -19.64 10.41 -32.29
N LYS A 100 -20.83 10.76 -32.78
CA LYS A 100 -21.36 12.12 -32.63
C LYS A 100 -21.10 12.47 -31.17
N ALA A 101 -20.21 13.43 -30.95
CA ALA A 101 -20.03 14.04 -29.65
C ALA A 101 -21.38 14.66 -29.32
N ALA A 102 -22.21 13.93 -28.56
CA ALA A 102 -23.39 14.50 -27.96
C ALA A 102 -22.88 15.64 -27.09
N LYS A 103 -23.08 16.87 -27.57
CA LYS A 103 -22.76 18.09 -26.85
C LYS A 103 -23.55 18.00 -25.55
N GLY A 104 -22.87 17.65 -24.45
CA GLY A 104 -23.45 17.45 -23.12
C GLY A 104 -23.98 18.77 -22.55
N SER A 105 -25.09 19.25 -23.09
CA SER A 105 -25.81 20.46 -22.65
C SER A 105 -26.52 20.25 -21.30
N THR A 106 -26.78 18.99 -20.93
CA THR A 106 -27.38 18.61 -19.65
C THR A 106 -26.38 18.65 -18.49
N SER A 107 -25.11 18.26 -18.67
CA SER A 107 -24.14 18.20 -17.57
C SER A 107 -23.80 19.59 -17.00
N GLU A 108 -23.56 20.58 -17.87
CA GLU A 108 -23.18 21.92 -17.41
C GLU A 108 -24.37 22.64 -16.74
N LYS A 109 -25.57 22.59 -17.34
CA LYS A 109 -26.75 23.21 -16.73
C LYS A 109 -27.10 22.58 -15.39
N VAL A 110 -27.02 21.25 -15.27
CA VAL A 110 -27.26 20.52 -14.02
C VAL A 110 -26.21 20.88 -12.97
N ARG A 111 -24.93 20.93 -13.33
CA ARG A 111 -23.86 21.36 -12.42
C ARG A 111 -24.09 22.78 -11.91
N ARG A 112 -24.40 23.72 -12.81
CA ARG A 112 -24.66 25.12 -12.44
C ARG A 112 -25.89 25.29 -11.57
N GLN A 113 -26.93 24.50 -11.80
CA GLN A 113 -28.11 24.48 -10.95
C GLN A 113 -27.78 23.95 -9.55
N ALA A 114 -27.06 22.83 -9.45
CA ALA A 114 -26.61 22.29 -8.17
C ALA A 114 -25.72 23.27 -7.39
N GLU A 115 -24.80 23.96 -8.08
CA GLU A 115 -23.97 25.02 -7.47
C GLU A 115 -24.82 26.15 -6.87
N LYS A 116 -25.84 26.62 -7.60
CA LYS A 116 -26.76 27.68 -7.12
C LYS A 116 -27.56 27.21 -5.92
N GLU A 117 -28.09 25.99 -5.96
CA GLU A 117 -28.85 25.40 -4.84
C GLU A 117 -27.97 25.26 -3.60
N MET A 118 -26.75 24.73 -3.75
CA MET A 118 -25.77 24.63 -2.66
C MET A 118 -25.44 26.00 -2.08
N GLN A 119 -25.21 27.01 -2.91
CA GLN A 119 -24.92 28.37 -2.45
C GLN A 119 -26.10 28.94 -1.64
N SER A 120 -27.32 28.83 -2.17
CA SER A 120 -28.52 29.30 -1.47
C SER A 120 -28.75 28.59 -0.13
N PHE A 121 -28.39 27.31 -0.03
CA PHE A 121 -28.44 26.55 1.22
C PHE A 121 -27.45 27.09 2.25
N TRP A 122 -26.21 27.39 1.84
CA TRP A 122 -25.19 27.96 2.73
C TRP A 122 -25.56 29.36 3.20
N ASP A 123 -26.00 30.23 2.28
CA ASP A 123 -26.41 31.60 2.58
C ASP A 123 -27.56 31.60 3.59
N ARG A 124 -28.60 30.77 3.36
CA ARG A 124 -29.73 30.65 4.28
C ARG A 124 -29.31 30.19 5.67
N ASN A 125 -28.48 29.14 5.79
CA ASN A 125 -28.07 28.66 7.13
C ASN A 125 -27.15 29.67 7.84
N ALA A 126 -26.36 30.44 7.10
CA ALA A 126 -25.54 31.53 7.66
C ALA A 126 -26.41 32.68 8.19
N THR A 127 -27.46 33.07 7.46
CA THR A 127 -28.44 34.09 7.91
C THR A 127 -29.21 33.62 9.15
N GLU A 128 -29.68 32.38 9.15
CA GLU A 128 -30.54 31.81 10.20
C GLU A 128 -29.78 31.41 11.48
N LYS A 129 -28.44 31.44 11.48
CA LYS A 129 -27.57 31.09 12.63
C LYS A 129 -27.96 29.80 13.35
N ARG A 130 -28.34 28.77 12.59
CA ARG A 130 -28.76 27.49 13.15
C ARG A 130 -27.58 26.79 13.84
N PRO A 131 -27.78 26.22 15.04
CA PRO A 131 -26.72 25.48 15.71
C PRO A 131 -26.38 24.19 14.94
N TRP A 132 -25.10 23.81 14.96
CA TRP A 132 -24.64 22.56 14.39
C TRP A 132 -24.97 21.39 15.32
N SER A 133 -25.46 20.29 14.77
CA SER A 133 -25.68 19.07 15.54
C SER A 133 -24.34 18.51 16.07
N PRO A 134 -24.29 18.00 17.30
CA PRO A 134 -23.09 17.36 17.83
C PRO A 134 -22.78 16.09 17.02
N HIS A 135 -21.57 15.99 16.48
CA HIS A 135 -21.17 14.91 15.57
C HIS A 135 -20.04 14.06 16.17
N LEU A 136 -18.82 14.59 16.34
CA LEU A 136 -17.71 13.82 16.91
C LEU A 136 -17.88 13.52 18.40
N GLN A 137 -18.57 14.40 19.13
CA GLN A 137 -18.78 14.27 20.58
C GLN A 137 -19.85 13.23 20.92
N ALA A 138 -20.86 13.06 20.04
CA ALA A 138 -21.98 12.14 20.26
C ALA A 138 -21.78 10.77 19.56
N TYR A 139 -20.88 10.69 18.58
CA TYR A 139 -20.68 9.49 17.78
C TYR A 139 -19.72 8.49 18.45
N SER A 140 -20.11 7.22 18.50
CA SER A 140 -19.26 6.13 19.00
C SER A 140 -18.32 5.64 17.89
N PRO A 141 -16.99 5.82 18.02
CA PRO A 141 -16.06 5.58 16.92
C PRO A 141 -15.85 4.07 16.65
N PRO A 142 -16.21 3.55 15.46
CA PRO A 142 -15.94 2.17 15.09
C PRO A 142 -14.43 1.94 14.91
N LEU A 143 -13.97 0.70 15.06
CA LEU A 143 -12.55 0.35 14.97
C LEU A 143 -11.91 0.80 13.65
N VAL A 144 -12.64 0.64 12.53
CA VAL A 144 -12.18 1.08 11.20
C VAL A 144 -11.85 2.57 11.16
N MET A 145 -12.65 3.40 11.84
CA MET A 145 -12.40 4.84 11.93
C MET A 145 -11.14 5.14 12.73
N ARG A 146 -10.90 4.41 13.84
CA ARG A 146 -9.69 4.57 14.66
C ARG A 146 -8.43 4.22 13.88
N PHE A 147 -8.44 3.12 13.12
CA PHE A 147 -7.31 2.75 12.25
C PHE A 147 -7.06 3.81 11.17
N SER A 148 -8.11 4.39 10.59
CA SER A 148 -7.97 5.49 9.62
C SER A 148 -7.41 6.76 10.27
N PHE A 149 -7.81 7.09 11.50
CA PHE A 149 -7.24 8.21 12.24
C PHE A 149 -5.74 8.00 12.48
N LEU A 150 -5.36 6.81 12.97
CA LEU A 150 -3.95 6.47 13.19
C LEU A 150 -3.13 6.58 11.90
N HIS A 151 -3.67 6.17 10.75
CA HIS A 151 -2.96 6.28 9.47
C HIS A 151 -2.66 7.72 9.07
N ARG A 152 -3.63 8.62 9.28
CA ARG A 152 -3.44 10.06 9.06
C ARG A 152 -2.45 10.63 10.07
N ALA A 153 -2.59 10.28 11.34
CA ALA A 153 -1.70 10.77 12.40
C ALA A 153 -0.24 10.35 12.15
N THR A 154 0.02 9.10 11.78
CA THR A 154 1.39 8.66 11.45
C THR A 154 1.92 9.33 10.18
N GLY A 155 1.07 9.55 9.17
CA GLY A 155 1.46 10.26 7.95
C GLY A 155 1.86 11.72 8.23
N ILE A 156 1.05 12.44 9.02
CA ILE A 156 1.34 13.82 9.44
C ILE A 156 2.61 13.88 10.30
N ALA A 157 2.74 12.98 11.28
CA ALA A 157 3.91 12.93 12.15
C ALA A 157 5.21 12.72 11.33
N MET A 158 5.20 11.77 10.38
CA MET A 158 6.34 11.55 9.50
C MET A 158 6.62 12.74 8.57
N ALA A 159 5.58 13.37 8.03
CA ALA A 159 5.75 14.56 7.20
C ALA A 159 6.44 15.68 7.98
N ILE A 160 5.98 15.96 9.20
CA ILE A 160 6.59 16.98 10.07
C ILE A 160 8.06 16.62 10.37
N VAL A 161 8.33 15.39 10.79
CA VAL A 161 9.69 14.95 11.14
C VAL A 161 10.62 15.06 9.93
N TRP A 162 10.28 14.47 8.79
CA TRP A 162 11.16 14.49 7.63
C TRP A 162 11.31 15.87 7.00
N SER A 163 10.25 16.69 6.97
CA SER A 163 10.37 18.08 6.55
C SER A 163 11.27 18.88 7.50
N SER A 164 11.16 18.69 8.82
CA SER A 164 12.02 19.36 9.79
C SER A 164 13.50 18.95 9.66
N VAL A 165 13.77 17.67 9.40
CA VAL A 165 15.13 17.17 9.15
C VAL A 165 15.69 17.76 7.86
N GLY A 166 14.89 17.82 6.79
CA GLY A 166 15.31 18.42 5.52
C GLY A 166 15.61 19.93 5.65
N ILE A 167 14.76 20.67 6.36
CA ILE A 167 14.99 22.10 6.64
C ILE A 167 16.21 22.28 7.54
N GLY A 168 16.34 21.48 8.60
CA GLY A 168 17.49 21.52 9.50
C GLY A 168 18.80 21.24 8.76
N ALA A 169 18.81 20.24 7.89
CA ALA A 169 19.97 19.91 7.05
C ALA A 169 20.35 21.03 6.08
N PHE A 170 19.37 21.82 5.60
CA PHE A 170 19.64 22.97 4.72
C PHE A 170 20.34 24.12 5.45
N PHE A 171 20.00 24.38 6.71
CA PHE A 171 20.61 25.45 7.52
C PHE A 171 21.86 24.99 8.29
N PHE A 172 22.08 23.69 8.43
CA PHE A 172 23.20 23.14 9.18
C PHE A 172 24.48 23.16 8.35
N THR A 173 25.54 23.78 8.88
CA THR A 173 26.84 23.92 8.20
C THR A 173 27.85 22.81 8.55
N GLY A 174 27.55 21.98 9.56
CA GLY A 174 28.40 20.88 9.98
C GLY A 174 28.17 19.58 9.20
N HIS A 175 29.01 18.58 9.46
CA HIS A 175 28.82 17.22 8.93
C HIS A 175 27.87 16.41 9.81
N TYR A 176 27.18 15.43 9.23
CA TYR A 176 26.29 14.54 9.99
C TYR A 176 27.03 13.76 11.09
N ASP A 177 28.31 13.43 10.88
CA ASP A 177 29.13 12.69 11.85
C ASP A 177 29.30 13.44 13.17
N SER A 178 29.39 14.78 13.16
CA SER A 178 29.50 15.56 14.40
C SER A 178 28.21 15.52 15.22
N ILE A 179 27.04 15.43 14.57
CA ILE A 179 25.76 15.22 15.25
C ILE A 179 25.73 13.83 15.89
N LEU A 180 26.19 12.80 15.18
CA LEU A 180 26.26 11.45 15.72
C LEU A 180 27.18 11.37 16.94
N ASP A 181 28.36 11.98 16.87
CA ASP A 181 29.31 11.99 17.98
C ASP A 181 28.78 12.77 19.18
N TYR A 182 28.08 13.89 18.95
CA TYR A 182 27.36 14.59 20.01
C TYR A 182 26.35 13.68 20.71
N VAL A 183 25.50 12.96 19.95
CA VAL A 183 24.51 12.04 20.53
C VAL A 183 25.16 10.86 21.27
N LYS A 184 26.29 10.33 20.77
CA LYS A 184 27.06 9.30 21.48
C LYS A 184 27.61 9.82 22.80
N ASN A 185 28.11 11.06 22.81
CA ASN A 185 28.66 11.72 24.00
C ASN A 185 27.59 12.09 25.04
N MET A 186 26.30 11.99 24.72
CA MET A 186 25.21 12.12 25.71
C MET A 186 25.07 10.87 26.61
N HIS A 187 25.83 9.79 26.35
CA HIS A 187 25.89 8.58 27.16
C HIS A 187 24.49 7.98 27.47
N LEU A 188 23.60 8.02 26.47
CA LEU A 188 22.24 7.51 26.61
C LEU A 188 22.24 6.00 26.84
N GLY A 189 21.42 5.54 27.78
CA GLY A 189 21.24 4.11 28.05
C GLY A 189 20.74 3.36 26.81
N THR A 190 21.13 2.09 26.68
CA THR A 190 20.74 1.24 25.54
C THR A 190 19.21 1.11 25.37
N SER A 191 18.47 1.14 26.47
CA SER A 191 17.00 1.15 26.50
C SER A 191 16.41 2.43 25.89
N VAL A 192 16.99 3.59 26.20
CA VAL A 192 16.55 4.90 25.67
C VAL A 192 16.80 4.97 24.17
N ILE A 193 17.97 4.53 23.71
CA ILE A 193 18.30 4.48 22.28
C ILE A 193 17.34 3.53 21.55
N ALA A 194 17.05 2.35 22.11
CA ALA A 194 16.09 1.42 21.53
C ALA A 194 14.67 2.02 21.47
N ALA A 195 14.23 2.73 22.50
CA ALA A 195 12.93 3.41 22.51
C ALA A 195 12.85 4.51 21.44
N CYS A 196 13.89 5.34 21.30
CA CYS A 196 13.97 6.34 20.24
C CYS A 196 13.91 5.72 18.83
N LYS A 197 14.66 4.62 18.61
CA LYS A 197 14.58 3.85 17.35
C LYS A 197 13.17 3.33 17.09
N PHE A 198 12.50 2.81 18.11
CA PHE A 198 11.13 2.31 17.99
C PHE A 198 10.15 3.43 17.63
N ILE A 199 10.21 4.58 18.32
CA ILE A 199 9.32 5.73 18.07
C ILE A 199 9.48 6.26 16.65
N LEU A 200 10.70 6.26 16.11
CA LEU A 200 10.96 6.66 14.72
C LEU A 200 10.48 5.61 13.71
N CYS A 201 10.67 4.33 14.02
CA CYS A 201 10.37 3.23 13.09
C CYS A 201 8.87 2.87 13.04
N TYR A 202 8.18 2.88 14.17
CA TYR A 202 6.77 2.50 14.28
C TYR A 202 5.83 3.23 13.32
N PRO A 203 5.80 4.58 13.25
CA PRO A 203 4.89 5.29 12.36
C PRO A 203 5.16 4.94 10.89
N LEU A 204 6.41 4.70 10.50
CA LEU A 204 6.79 4.31 9.13
C LEU A 204 6.21 2.94 8.77
N VAL A 205 6.44 1.93 9.61
CA VAL A 205 5.98 0.56 9.35
C VAL A 205 4.45 0.48 9.39
N TYR A 206 3.81 1.09 10.39
CA TYR A 206 2.35 1.11 10.48
C TYR A 206 1.72 1.82 9.28
N HIS A 207 2.24 2.99 8.90
CA HIS A 207 1.70 3.74 7.76
C HIS A 207 1.84 2.97 6.46
N TYR A 208 2.96 2.27 6.25
CA TYR A 208 3.19 1.43 5.08
C TYR A 208 2.23 0.23 5.02
N LEU A 209 2.13 -0.57 6.08
CA LEU A 209 1.27 -1.76 6.11
C LEU A 209 -0.21 -1.39 6.02
N ASN A 210 -0.62 -0.34 6.72
CA ASN A 210 -1.99 0.15 6.61
C ASN A 210 -2.23 0.83 5.24
N GLY A 211 -1.22 1.43 4.62
CA GLY A 211 -1.27 1.95 3.24
C GLY A 211 -1.54 0.84 2.22
N MET A 212 -0.86 -0.31 2.34
CA MET A 212 -1.15 -1.50 1.51
C MET A 212 -2.61 -1.96 1.64
N ARG A 213 -3.17 -1.87 2.84
CA ARG A 213 -4.59 -2.17 3.10
C ARG A 213 -5.53 -1.15 2.43
N HIS A 214 -5.17 0.14 2.42
CA HIS A 214 -5.92 1.16 1.68
C HIS A 214 -5.86 0.94 0.17
N LEU A 215 -4.69 0.57 -0.38
CA LEU A 215 -4.58 0.22 -1.80
C LEU A 215 -5.45 -0.99 -2.16
N ALA A 216 -5.54 -2.00 -1.28
CA ALA A 216 -6.47 -3.11 -1.49
C ALA A 216 -7.94 -2.65 -1.55
N TRP A 217 -8.32 -1.65 -0.74
CA TRP A 217 -9.65 -1.04 -0.80
C TRP A 217 -9.89 -0.24 -2.09
N ASP A 218 -8.87 0.38 -2.67
CA ASP A 218 -8.98 1.04 -3.98
C ASP A 218 -9.29 0.04 -5.10
N TYR A 219 -8.87 -1.22 -4.96
CA TYR A 219 -9.25 -2.33 -5.83
C TYR A 219 -10.56 -3.04 -5.44
N ALA A 220 -11.29 -2.46 -4.49
CA ALA A 220 -12.51 -3.02 -3.93
C ALA A 220 -12.38 -4.38 -3.22
N ILE A 221 -11.21 -4.68 -2.68
CA ILE A 221 -10.91 -5.95 -1.99
C ILE A 221 -11.05 -5.75 -0.48
N GLY A 222 -11.81 -6.62 0.20
CA GLY A 222 -11.82 -6.68 1.66
C GLY A 222 -12.74 -5.67 2.37
N PHE A 223 -13.81 -5.20 1.72
CA PHE A 223 -14.84 -4.34 2.31
C PHE A 223 -15.75 -4.95 3.39
N PRO A 224 -15.97 -6.28 3.50
CA PRO A 224 -16.80 -6.82 4.57
C PRO A 224 -16.28 -6.39 5.94
N ILE A 225 -17.16 -5.95 6.85
CA ILE A 225 -16.77 -5.35 8.13
C ILE A 225 -15.86 -6.26 8.97
N LYS A 226 -16.10 -7.58 8.93
CA LYS A 226 -15.26 -8.58 9.60
C LYS A 226 -13.83 -8.57 9.05
N THR A 227 -13.68 -8.51 7.73
CA THR A 227 -12.38 -8.44 7.04
C THR A 227 -11.70 -7.10 7.31
N CYS A 228 -12.43 -5.98 7.25
CA CYS A 228 -11.91 -4.65 7.59
C CYS A 228 -11.32 -4.60 9.01
N ASN A 229 -12.03 -5.15 10.00
CA ASN A 229 -11.55 -5.18 11.38
C ASN A 229 -10.33 -6.10 11.54
N THR A 230 -10.38 -7.30 10.94
CA THR A 230 -9.30 -8.28 11.03
C THR A 230 -8.01 -7.75 10.40
N THR A 231 -8.11 -7.19 9.18
CA THR A 231 -6.97 -6.59 8.48
C THR A 231 -6.41 -5.38 9.21
N GLY A 232 -7.26 -4.60 9.90
CA GLY A 232 -6.83 -3.51 10.76
C GLY A 232 -6.00 -3.98 11.96
N PHE A 233 -6.44 -5.02 12.66
CA PHE A 233 -5.67 -5.63 13.75
C PHE A 233 -4.37 -6.29 13.26
N ILE A 234 -4.40 -6.96 12.10
CA ILE A 234 -3.21 -7.52 11.48
C ILE A 234 -2.19 -6.42 11.20
N ALA A 235 -2.60 -5.30 10.59
CA ALA A 235 -1.72 -4.18 10.30
C ALA A 235 -1.11 -3.58 11.58
N LEU A 236 -1.93 -3.36 12.62
CA LEU A 236 -1.48 -2.87 13.92
C LEU A 236 -0.47 -3.84 14.57
N GLY A 237 -0.84 -5.11 14.71
CA GLY A 237 0.00 -6.11 15.36
C GLY A 237 1.31 -6.38 14.63
N SER A 238 1.25 -6.54 13.30
CA SER A 238 2.46 -6.74 12.50
C SER A 238 3.39 -5.53 12.54
N SER A 239 2.86 -4.30 12.53
CA SER A 239 3.70 -3.10 12.69
C SER A 239 4.41 -3.04 14.03
N LEU A 240 3.75 -3.41 15.13
CA LEU A 240 4.37 -3.43 16.47
C LEU A 240 5.53 -4.42 16.51
N VAL A 241 5.32 -5.63 15.99
CA VAL A 241 6.34 -6.69 15.97
C VAL A 241 7.53 -6.29 15.09
N ILE A 242 7.28 -5.83 13.86
CA ILE A 242 8.34 -5.45 12.93
C ILE A 242 9.15 -4.28 13.48
N SER A 243 8.50 -3.25 14.01
CA SER A 243 9.20 -2.10 14.58
C SER A 243 9.97 -2.44 15.86
N ALA A 244 9.46 -3.35 16.70
CA ALA A 244 10.19 -3.84 17.86
C ALA A 244 11.45 -4.60 17.46
N ILE A 245 11.35 -5.49 16.45
CA ILE A 245 12.52 -6.21 15.91
C ILE A 245 13.54 -5.21 15.37
N LEU A 246 13.12 -4.23 14.56
CA LEU A 246 14.01 -3.22 14.00
C LEU A 246 14.68 -2.36 15.08
N ALA A 247 13.97 -2.04 16.16
CA ALA A 247 14.52 -1.28 17.28
C ALA A 247 15.57 -2.07 18.10
N CYS A 248 15.40 -3.39 18.21
CA CYS A 248 16.31 -4.27 18.95
C CYS A 248 17.60 -4.61 18.18
N ILE A 249 17.65 -4.38 16.87
CA ILE A 249 18.89 -4.58 16.08
C ILE A 249 19.97 -3.64 16.62
N ARG A 250 21.01 -4.24 17.20
CA ARG A 250 22.27 -3.57 17.51
C ARG A 250 23.09 -3.48 16.22
N LEU A 251 23.50 -2.26 15.90
CA LEU A 251 24.47 -1.94 14.86
C LEU A 251 25.85 -1.84 15.51
#